data_AF-A0A519VS77-F1
#
_entry.id   AF-A0A519VS77-F1
#
_cell.length_a   1.000
_cell.length_b   1.000
_cell.length_c   1.000
_cell.angle_alpha   90.00
_cell.angle_beta   90.00
_cell.angle_gamma   90.00
#
_symmetry.space_group_name_H-M   'P 1'
#
loop_
_entity.id
_entity.type
_entity.pdbx_description
1 polymer ?
#
loop_
_entity_poly.entity_id
_entity_poly.type
_entity_poly.pdbx_seq_one_letter_code
_entity_poly.pdbx_strand_id
1 'polypeptide(L)'
;SKLVPDFIFDGFKVTVGETEQVNGTTANDFTTLVKYNVIAQDNTKKTYVVKFTDNGIAALYLNTNGAAIANKIVYVSGTLKLVGNFKDVLFDGKTEVKGRGNSTWDMPKKPYRIKLDKKASLLGMPESKNWVLLANYADKSLIRSELAFSLSRSIGRPFTVDSRYVELFLNGSYQGSYQLTQQVKEGPGLVDIEEQPDGTTALPNLAGGYLIEQDLFANGEPVYFHTAKKMPFVIKYPDEDKINQQQKDYIKSHFQNLEDALYAENFTDPINGYRKLFDVNSYIDYYIINEVIGNPDAFRSTYLYKKRNDDKIYTGPIWDFDKAANNDNRLGDQVKGLMSDAAFEPKIWFKRFMMDQSFRQRIRSR
;
A
#
# COMPACT_ATOMS: atom_id res chain seq x y z
N SER A 1 -24.21 24.40 -8.25
CA SER A 1 -22.79 24.61 -7.88
C SER A 1 -22.34 26.00 -8.34
N LYS A 2 -21.18 26.51 -7.90
CA LYS A 2 -20.59 27.76 -8.40
C LYS A 2 -19.15 27.50 -8.81
N LEU A 3 -18.94 26.84 -9.96
CA LEU A 3 -17.60 26.61 -10.49
C LEU A 3 -17.24 27.71 -11.46
N VAL A 4 -16.00 28.17 -11.38
CA VAL A 4 -15.43 29.15 -12.28
C VAL A 4 -14.54 28.40 -13.27
N PRO A 5 -14.89 28.34 -14.57
CA PRO A 5 -14.12 27.59 -15.55
C PRO A 5 -12.95 28.41 -16.09
N ASP A 6 -11.85 27.72 -16.36
CA ASP A 6 -10.78 28.21 -17.23
C ASP A 6 -10.98 27.69 -18.66
N PHE A 7 -10.95 28.58 -19.64
CA PHE A 7 -11.12 28.27 -21.05
C PHE A 7 -10.34 29.24 -21.95
N ILE A 8 -9.95 28.72 -23.11
CA ILE A 8 -9.34 29.50 -24.20
C ILE A 8 -10.29 29.37 -25.39
N PHE A 9 -10.52 30.47 -26.10
CA PHE A 9 -11.32 30.47 -27.32
C PHE A 9 -10.75 31.45 -28.34
N ASP A 10 -11.07 31.22 -29.60
CA ASP A 10 -10.83 32.15 -30.70
C ASP A 10 -12.19 32.74 -31.13
N GLY A 11 -12.32 34.06 -31.08
CA GLY A 11 -13.58 34.76 -31.33
C GLY A 11 -13.68 36.12 -30.65
N PHE A 12 -14.84 36.75 -30.75
CA PHE A 12 -15.16 38.03 -30.13
C PHE A 12 -15.56 37.88 -28.65
N LYS A 13 -16.50 36.97 -28.34
CA LYS A 13 -16.90 36.72 -26.95
C LYS A 13 -17.54 35.35 -26.74
N VAL A 14 -17.63 34.95 -25.48
CA VAL A 14 -18.31 33.73 -25.03
C VAL A 14 -19.49 34.08 -24.14
N THR A 15 -20.63 33.42 -24.31
CA THR A 15 -21.84 33.64 -23.48
C THR A 15 -22.43 32.32 -22.99
N VAL A 16 -23.07 32.33 -21.82
CA VAL A 16 -24.02 31.31 -21.36
C VAL A 16 -25.36 32.00 -21.20
N GLY A 17 -26.35 31.61 -22.01
CA GLY A 17 -27.57 32.41 -22.17
C GLY A 17 -27.22 33.82 -22.67
N GLU A 18 -27.60 34.83 -21.91
CA GLU A 18 -27.29 36.25 -22.18
C GLU A 18 -26.04 36.74 -21.42
N THR A 19 -25.52 35.95 -20.49
CA THR A 19 -24.41 36.34 -19.62
C THR A 19 -23.08 36.10 -20.31
N GLU A 20 -22.30 37.17 -20.50
CA GLU A 20 -20.93 37.09 -20.98
C GLU A 20 -20.03 36.34 -19.99
N GLN A 21 -19.20 35.46 -20.53
CA GLN A 21 -18.33 34.58 -19.76
C GLN A 21 -16.91 35.11 -19.81
N VAL A 22 -16.39 35.50 -18.65
CA VAL A 22 -15.01 35.93 -18.47
C VAL A 22 -14.22 34.74 -17.94
N ASN A 23 -13.16 34.37 -18.67
CA ASN A 23 -12.26 33.28 -18.31
C ASN A 23 -11.75 33.42 -16.87
N GLY A 24 -11.81 32.36 -16.07
CA GLY A 24 -11.36 32.36 -14.69
C GLY A 24 -12.15 33.28 -13.74
N THR A 25 -13.30 33.82 -14.18
CA THR A 25 -14.12 34.76 -13.38
C THR A 25 -15.60 34.38 -13.30
N THR A 26 -16.27 34.11 -14.43
CA THR A 26 -17.72 33.91 -14.43
C THR A 26 -18.11 32.51 -13.94
N ALA A 27 -18.76 32.45 -12.77
CA ALA A 27 -19.22 31.19 -12.20
C ALA A 27 -20.47 30.65 -12.91
N ASN A 28 -20.52 29.33 -13.09
CA ASN A 28 -21.68 28.63 -13.63
C ASN A 28 -22.07 27.42 -12.77
N ASP A 29 -23.32 26.99 -12.91
CA ASP A 29 -23.83 25.77 -12.32
C ASP A 29 -23.73 24.60 -13.31
N PHE A 30 -22.68 23.80 -13.17
CA PHE A 30 -22.44 22.61 -14.00
C PHE A 30 -23.11 21.33 -13.48
N THR A 31 -24.04 21.43 -12.50
CA THR A 31 -24.90 20.28 -12.15
C THR A 31 -25.87 19.89 -13.27
N THR A 32 -26.03 20.75 -14.27
CA THR A 32 -26.78 20.50 -15.50
C THR A 32 -25.90 20.82 -16.73
N LEU A 33 -26.40 20.53 -17.93
CA LEU A 33 -25.68 20.87 -19.17
C LEU A 33 -25.62 22.39 -19.36
N VAL A 34 -24.41 22.93 -19.48
CA VAL A 34 -24.20 24.36 -19.71
C VAL A 34 -23.88 24.58 -21.18
N LYS A 35 -24.65 25.44 -21.86
CA LYS A 35 -24.44 25.78 -23.27
C LYS A 35 -23.63 27.06 -23.39
N TYR A 36 -22.36 26.91 -23.79
CA TYR A 36 -21.48 28.03 -24.12
C TYR A 36 -21.65 28.39 -25.60
N ASN A 37 -21.88 29.65 -25.88
CA ASN A 37 -21.89 30.16 -27.24
C ASN A 37 -20.61 30.96 -27.48
N VAL A 38 -19.79 30.49 -28.42
CA VAL A 38 -18.65 31.24 -28.93
C VAL A 38 -19.12 32.05 -30.13
N ILE A 39 -18.95 33.36 -30.06
CA ILE A 39 -19.37 34.32 -31.08
C ILE A 39 -18.11 34.87 -31.75
N ALA A 40 -18.01 34.72 -33.07
CA ALA A 40 -16.90 35.25 -33.86
C ALA A 40 -17.11 36.74 -34.21
N GLN A 41 -16.10 37.37 -34.81
CA GLN A 41 -16.11 38.79 -35.18
C GLN A 41 -17.19 39.15 -36.21
N ASP A 42 -17.58 38.19 -37.06
CA ASP A 42 -18.66 38.32 -38.05
C ASP A 42 -20.06 38.01 -37.47
N ASN A 43 -20.17 37.86 -36.15
CA ASN A 43 -21.35 37.45 -35.41
C ASN A 43 -21.82 36.00 -35.67
N THR A 44 -21.05 35.17 -36.38
CA THR A 44 -21.35 33.74 -36.45
C THR A 44 -21.23 33.10 -35.07
N LYS A 45 -22.12 32.16 -34.79
CA LYS A 45 -22.29 31.57 -33.45
C LYS A 45 -22.09 30.06 -33.52
N LYS A 46 -21.19 29.53 -32.68
CA LYS A 46 -21.06 28.09 -32.44
C LYS A 46 -21.37 27.76 -30.98
N THR A 47 -22.25 26.78 -30.77
CA THR A 47 -22.65 26.36 -29.43
C THR A 47 -21.89 25.11 -29.01
N TYR A 48 -21.30 25.14 -27.82
CA TYR A 48 -20.64 24.02 -27.16
C TYR A 48 -21.46 23.64 -25.92
N VAL A 49 -21.78 22.36 -25.80
CA VAL A 49 -22.47 21.85 -24.61
C VAL A 49 -21.42 21.27 -23.68
N VAL A 50 -21.22 21.92 -22.54
CA VAL A 50 -20.27 21.49 -21.51
C VAL A 50 -21.01 20.69 -20.45
N LYS A 51 -20.51 19.48 -20.20
CA LYS A 51 -21.00 18.58 -19.15
C LYS A 51 -19.82 18.23 -18.24
N PHE A 52 -20.01 18.42 -16.95
CA PHE A 52 -19.13 17.81 -15.95
C PHE A 52 -19.69 16.43 -15.59
N THR A 53 -18.86 15.41 -15.66
CA THR A 53 -19.20 14.06 -15.23
C THR A 53 -18.28 13.66 -14.10
N ASP A 54 -18.85 13.11 -13.04
CA ASP A 54 -18.06 12.46 -12.00
C ASP A 54 -17.50 11.17 -12.60
N ASN A 55 -16.20 10.96 -12.44
CA ASN A 55 -15.55 9.70 -12.79
C ASN A 55 -15.69 8.66 -11.67
N GLY A 56 -16.34 9.01 -10.56
CA GLY A 56 -16.56 8.17 -9.39
C GLY A 56 -15.34 8.08 -8.46
N ILE A 57 -14.26 8.81 -8.74
CA ILE A 57 -13.04 8.82 -7.94
C ILE A 57 -13.13 9.98 -6.94
N ALA A 58 -13.04 9.64 -5.65
CA ALA A 58 -13.12 10.65 -4.59
C ALA A 58 -11.92 11.61 -4.62
N ALA A 59 -12.18 12.89 -4.35
CA ALA A 59 -11.14 13.89 -4.15
C ALA A 59 -10.68 13.88 -2.69
N LEU A 60 -9.38 13.73 -2.46
CA LEU A 60 -8.74 13.81 -1.15
C LEU A 60 -7.99 15.13 -1.05
N TYR A 61 -8.46 16.02 -0.18
CA TYR A 61 -7.82 17.28 0.12
C TYR A 61 -6.98 17.12 1.39
N LEU A 62 -5.67 17.29 1.24
CA LEU A 62 -4.71 17.31 2.32
C LEU A 62 -4.17 18.74 2.46
N ASN A 63 -4.31 19.33 3.64
CA ASN A 63 -3.86 20.69 3.89
C ASN A 63 -2.93 20.73 5.11
N THR A 64 -1.67 21.08 4.89
CA THR A 64 -0.62 21.26 5.92
C THR A 64 -0.40 22.73 6.25
N ASN A 65 -1.34 23.62 5.91
CA ASN A 65 -1.24 25.07 6.01
C ASN A 65 0.00 25.63 5.32
N GLY A 66 0.35 25.05 4.16
CA GLY A 66 1.53 25.45 3.38
C GLY A 66 2.86 24.85 3.88
N ALA A 67 2.88 24.13 5.00
CA ALA A 67 4.11 23.49 5.49
C ALA A 67 4.55 22.35 4.55
N ALA A 68 5.84 22.32 4.21
CA ALA A 68 6.41 21.32 3.32
C ALA A 68 6.53 19.94 4.02
N ILE A 69 6.15 18.89 3.30
CA ILE A 69 6.37 17.50 3.73
C ILE A 69 7.77 17.07 3.24
N ALA A 70 8.81 17.43 4.01
CA ALA A 70 10.19 17.42 3.52
C ALA A 70 10.90 16.05 3.63
N ASN A 71 10.45 15.15 4.50
CA ASN A 71 11.13 13.88 4.74
C ASN A 71 10.18 12.78 5.25
N LYS A 72 10.74 11.60 5.53
CA LYS A 72 10.02 10.38 5.94
C LYS A 72 9.98 10.15 7.46
N ILE A 73 10.59 11.05 8.22
CA ILE A 73 10.79 10.91 9.67
C ILE A 73 9.73 11.73 10.40
N VAL A 74 9.70 13.03 10.11
CA VAL A 74 8.89 14.02 10.82
C VAL A 74 7.50 14.12 10.21
N TYR A 75 6.50 13.96 11.07
CA TYR A 75 5.10 14.23 10.75
C TYR A 75 4.80 15.72 10.74
N VAL A 76 4.06 16.17 9.74
CA VAL A 76 3.53 17.52 9.59
C VAL A 76 2.04 17.50 9.89
N SER A 77 1.60 18.32 10.82
CA SER A 77 0.18 18.45 11.18
C SER A 77 -0.63 19.11 10.05
N GLY A 78 -1.88 18.70 9.91
CA GLY A 78 -2.77 19.21 8.89
C GLY A 78 -4.21 18.75 9.07
N THR A 79 -4.99 18.91 8.00
CA THR A 79 -6.36 18.42 7.88
C THR A 79 -6.50 17.56 6.63
N LEU A 80 -7.41 16.59 6.71
CA LEU A 80 -7.79 15.73 5.61
C LEU A 80 -9.29 15.82 5.40
N LYS A 81 -9.70 16.11 4.16
CA LYS A 81 -11.08 16.08 3.73
C LYS A 81 -11.23 15.17 2.53
N LEU A 82 -12.21 14.28 2.58
CA LEU A 82 -12.52 13.36 1.49
C LEU A 82 -13.90 13.68 0.94
N VAL A 83 -13.99 13.89 -0.37
CA VAL A 83 -15.21 14.30 -1.05
C VAL A 83 -15.50 13.32 -2.19
N GLY A 84 -16.68 12.70 -2.16
CA GLY A 84 -17.23 11.92 -3.28
C GLY A 84 -18.36 12.67 -3.97
N ASN A 85 -18.77 12.23 -5.17
CA ASN A 85 -19.92 12.79 -5.88
C ASN A 85 -19.87 14.33 -6.03
N PHE A 86 -18.65 14.88 -6.16
CA PHE A 86 -18.27 16.30 -6.10
C PHE A 86 -18.63 17.09 -4.83
N LYS A 87 -19.57 16.64 -4.00
CA LYS A 87 -20.12 17.43 -2.90
C LYS A 87 -20.26 16.68 -1.58
N ASP A 88 -20.26 15.35 -1.62
CA ASP A 88 -20.53 14.53 -0.45
C ASP A 88 -19.26 14.45 0.38
N VAL A 89 -19.25 15.12 1.53
CA VAL A 89 -18.13 15.06 2.47
C VAL A 89 -18.17 13.71 3.18
N LEU A 90 -17.28 12.81 2.77
CA LEU A 90 -17.17 11.45 3.28
C LEU A 90 -16.32 11.39 4.55
N PHE A 91 -15.38 12.32 4.70
CA PHE A 91 -14.55 12.49 5.89
C PHE A 91 -14.05 13.94 5.98
N ASP A 92 -13.96 14.48 7.19
CA ASP A 92 -13.33 15.77 7.48
C ASP A 92 -12.72 15.71 8.89
N GLY A 93 -11.41 15.88 9.00
CA GLY A 93 -10.72 15.68 10.27
C GLY A 93 -9.27 16.15 10.30
N LYS A 94 -8.70 16.14 11.50
CA LYS A 94 -7.28 16.43 11.72
C LYS A 94 -6.43 15.23 11.31
N THR A 95 -5.24 15.51 10.81
CA THR A 95 -4.27 14.47 10.43
C THR A 95 -2.85 14.95 10.67
N GLU A 96 -1.94 13.99 10.71
CA GLU A 96 -0.52 14.19 10.51
C GLU A 96 -0.11 13.50 9.20
N VAL A 97 0.86 14.05 8.47
CA VAL A 97 1.38 13.46 7.23
C VAL A 97 2.90 13.51 7.17
N LYS A 98 3.53 12.45 6.66
CA LYS A 98 4.95 12.44 6.32
C LYS A 98 5.22 11.72 5.00
N GLY A 99 6.42 11.90 4.47
CA GLY A 99 6.90 11.13 3.33
C GLY A 99 7.00 9.64 3.64
N ARG A 100 6.98 8.80 2.61
CA ARG A 100 7.28 7.37 2.76
C ARG A 100 8.04 6.81 1.56
N GLY A 101 8.34 5.52 1.63
CA GLY A 101 8.97 4.78 0.54
C GLY A 101 10.49 4.85 0.58
N ASN A 102 11.13 3.91 -0.09
CA ASN A 102 12.57 3.90 -0.29
C ASN A 102 12.87 4.64 -1.61
N SER A 103 13.08 3.91 -2.70
CA SER A 103 13.33 4.51 -4.02
C SER A 103 12.20 5.44 -4.51
N THR A 104 10.95 5.18 -4.12
CA THR A 104 9.80 6.00 -4.53
C THR A 104 9.78 7.39 -3.87
N TRP A 105 10.49 7.57 -2.75
CA TRP A 105 10.62 8.88 -2.12
C TRP A 105 11.43 9.85 -2.97
N ASP A 106 12.40 9.37 -3.74
CA ASP A 106 13.26 10.23 -4.56
C ASP A 106 12.66 10.55 -5.93
N MET A 107 11.49 9.97 -6.25
CA MET A 107 10.77 10.22 -7.51
C MET A 107 10.05 11.58 -7.51
N PRO A 108 9.75 12.18 -8.68
CA PRO A 108 9.05 13.46 -8.77
C PRO A 108 7.71 13.51 -8.02
N LYS A 109 6.90 12.44 -8.10
CA LYS A 109 5.62 12.34 -7.40
C LYS A 109 5.79 11.51 -6.13
N LYS A 110 5.63 12.15 -4.97
CA LYS A 110 5.98 11.59 -3.66
C LYS A 110 4.83 10.78 -3.06
N PRO A 111 5.07 9.58 -2.51
CA PRO A 111 4.08 8.87 -1.71
C PRO A 111 4.08 9.35 -0.26
N TYR A 112 2.93 9.22 0.42
CA TYR A 112 2.73 9.74 1.78
C TYR A 112 2.19 8.69 2.76
N ARG A 113 2.55 8.84 4.04
CA ARG A 113 1.85 8.21 5.16
C ARG A 113 1.00 9.25 5.88
N ILE A 114 -0.24 8.89 6.16
CA ILE A 114 -1.26 9.72 6.81
C ILE A 114 -1.60 9.07 8.14
N LYS A 115 -1.64 9.86 9.21
CA LYS A 115 -2.06 9.42 10.54
C LYS A 115 -3.20 10.32 11.00
N LEU A 116 -4.40 9.78 11.01
CA LEU A 116 -5.59 10.48 11.51
C LEU A 116 -5.49 10.67 13.03
N ASP A 117 -6.26 11.60 13.60
CA ASP A 117 -6.33 11.78 15.06
C ASP A 117 -7.07 10.61 15.75
N LYS A 118 -8.10 10.07 15.09
CA LYS A 118 -8.89 8.90 15.50
C LYS A 118 -8.99 7.86 14.37
N LYS A 119 -9.32 6.61 14.73
CA LYS A 119 -9.68 5.60 13.72
C LYS A 119 -10.92 6.06 12.97
N ALA A 120 -10.93 5.85 11.66
CA ALA A 120 -12.09 6.11 10.80
C ALA A 120 -12.05 5.16 9.61
N SER A 121 -13.23 4.82 9.07
CA SER A 121 -13.35 4.18 7.75
C SER A 121 -13.27 5.26 6.67
N LEU A 122 -12.46 5.01 5.63
CA LEU A 122 -12.41 5.85 4.43
C LEU A 122 -12.87 5.03 3.24
N LEU A 123 -13.87 5.54 2.49
CA LEU A 123 -14.40 4.91 1.26
C LEU A 123 -14.83 3.45 1.42
N GLY A 124 -15.39 3.12 2.59
CA GLY A 124 -15.88 1.78 2.92
C GLY A 124 -14.78 0.76 3.24
N MET A 125 -13.51 1.17 3.29
CA MET A 125 -12.42 0.31 3.78
C MET A 125 -12.48 0.18 5.32
N PRO A 126 -11.97 -0.90 5.92
CA PRO A 126 -11.95 -1.06 7.37
C PRO A 126 -11.28 0.12 8.09
N GLU A 127 -11.72 0.38 9.32
CA GLU A 127 -11.23 1.54 10.07
C GLU A 127 -9.73 1.46 10.33
N SER A 128 -9.03 2.57 10.11
CA SER A 128 -7.62 2.70 10.48
C SER A 128 -7.31 4.10 10.94
N LYS A 129 -6.30 4.22 11.80
CA LYS A 129 -5.65 5.51 12.08
C LYS A 129 -4.54 5.80 11.07
N ASN A 130 -3.92 4.76 10.51
CA ASN A 130 -2.76 4.85 9.64
C ASN A 130 -3.11 4.47 8.20
N TRP A 131 -2.93 5.43 7.31
CA TRP A 131 -3.25 5.35 5.89
C TRP A 131 -2.02 5.67 5.05
N VAL A 132 -2.06 5.25 3.81
CA VAL A 132 -0.98 5.41 2.84
C VAL A 132 -1.55 5.95 1.56
N LEU A 133 -0.86 6.93 0.97
CA LEU A 133 -1.05 7.34 -0.41
C LEU A 133 0.11 6.80 -1.24
N LEU A 134 -0.15 5.76 -2.03
CA LEU A 134 0.78 5.27 -3.02
C LEU A 134 0.68 6.13 -4.27
N ALA A 135 1.80 6.76 -4.66
CA ALA A 135 1.87 7.60 -5.85
C ALA A 135 1.84 6.80 -7.16
N ASN A 136 2.23 5.51 -7.10
CA ASN A 136 2.40 4.62 -8.24
C ASN A 136 3.19 5.24 -9.41
N TYR A 137 4.14 6.13 -9.12
CA TYR A 137 4.83 6.93 -10.16
C TYR A 137 5.63 6.09 -11.17
N ALA A 138 6.25 5.01 -10.68
CA ALA A 138 6.99 4.05 -11.51
C ALA A 138 6.05 3.10 -12.26
N ASP A 139 4.82 2.91 -11.80
CA ASP A 139 3.81 2.08 -12.44
C ASP A 139 3.02 2.90 -13.47
N LYS A 140 3.37 2.76 -14.76
CA LYS A 140 2.70 3.49 -15.85
C LYS A 140 1.23 3.13 -16.05
N SER A 141 0.77 2.03 -15.46
CA SER A 141 -0.64 1.62 -15.48
C SER A 141 -1.42 2.12 -14.26
N LEU A 142 -0.73 2.46 -13.17
CA LEU A 142 -1.27 2.79 -11.84
C LEU A 142 -2.04 1.65 -11.15
N ILE A 143 -2.17 0.47 -11.75
CA ILE A 143 -3.07 -0.61 -11.32
C ILE A 143 -2.37 -1.90 -10.87
N ARG A 144 -1.04 -2.02 -10.95
CA ARG A 144 -0.34 -3.30 -10.70
C ARG A 144 -0.50 -3.78 -9.25
N SER A 145 -0.37 -2.85 -8.31
CA SER A 145 -0.61 -3.16 -6.89
C SER A 145 -2.05 -3.59 -6.62
N GLU A 146 -3.03 -2.91 -7.23
CA GLU A 146 -4.43 -3.29 -7.08
C GLU A 146 -4.75 -4.63 -7.75
N LEU A 147 -4.13 -4.96 -8.87
CA LEU A 147 -4.28 -6.27 -9.50
C LEU A 147 -3.82 -7.39 -8.55
N ALA A 148 -2.71 -7.18 -7.84
CA ALA A 148 -2.23 -8.11 -6.84
C ALA A 148 -3.18 -8.22 -5.64
N PHE A 149 -3.64 -7.10 -5.11
CA PHE A 149 -4.64 -7.09 -4.02
C PHE A 149 -5.93 -7.80 -4.44
N SER A 150 -6.39 -7.61 -5.67
CA SER A 150 -7.56 -8.29 -6.22
C SER A 150 -7.36 -9.81 -6.29
N LEU A 151 -6.20 -10.27 -6.79
CA LEU A 151 -5.87 -11.70 -6.81
C LEU A 151 -5.80 -12.29 -5.39
N SER A 152 -5.17 -11.57 -4.46
CA SER A 152 -5.06 -11.99 -3.05
C SER A 152 -6.43 -12.17 -2.38
N ARG A 153 -7.38 -11.26 -2.63
CA ARG A 153 -8.78 -11.42 -2.18
C ARG A 153 -9.45 -12.60 -2.86
N SER A 154 -9.25 -12.77 -4.17
CA SER A 154 -9.89 -13.83 -4.96
C SER A 154 -9.48 -15.24 -4.52
N ILE A 155 -8.23 -15.43 -4.09
CA ILE A 155 -7.78 -16.73 -3.57
C ILE A 155 -8.11 -16.95 -2.08
N GLY A 156 -8.79 -15.99 -1.44
CA GLY A 156 -9.29 -16.10 -0.08
C GLY A 156 -8.24 -15.92 1.02
N ARG A 157 -7.19 -15.11 0.80
CA ARG A 157 -6.20 -14.87 1.85
C ARG A 157 -6.83 -14.19 3.06
N PRO A 158 -6.39 -14.54 4.29
CA PRO A 158 -6.98 -13.97 5.51
C PRO A 158 -6.80 -12.45 5.58
N PHE A 159 -5.68 -11.95 5.03
CA PHE A 159 -5.33 -10.54 5.07
C PHE A 159 -4.92 -10.08 3.67
N THR A 160 -5.62 -9.06 3.17
CA THR A 160 -5.25 -8.34 1.95
C THR A 160 -5.47 -6.86 2.19
N VAL A 161 -4.51 -6.05 1.76
CA VAL A 161 -4.65 -4.60 1.80
C VAL A 161 -5.83 -4.17 0.92
N ASP A 162 -6.78 -3.44 1.51
CA ASP A 162 -7.84 -2.80 0.74
C ASP A 162 -7.36 -1.45 0.18
N SER A 163 -7.86 -1.07 -0.99
CA SER A 163 -7.46 0.17 -1.64
C SER A 163 -8.56 0.84 -2.44
N ARG A 164 -8.47 2.17 -2.56
CA ARG A 164 -9.31 2.96 -3.48
C ARG A 164 -8.44 4.00 -4.18
N TYR A 165 -8.75 4.29 -5.43
CA TYR A 165 -8.16 5.43 -6.11
C TYR A 165 -8.75 6.73 -5.57
N VAL A 166 -7.92 7.75 -5.44
CA VAL A 166 -8.31 9.11 -5.04
C VAL A 166 -7.56 10.15 -5.87
N GLU A 167 -8.18 11.29 -6.08
CA GLU A 167 -7.54 12.46 -6.68
C GLU A 167 -7.00 13.37 -5.57
N LEU A 168 -5.68 13.47 -5.43
CA LEU A 168 -5.05 14.21 -4.34
C LEU A 168 -4.95 15.70 -4.67
N PHE A 169 -5.38 16.54 -3.73
CA PHE A 169 -5.07 17.96 -3.68
C PHE A 169 -4.26 18.23 -2.41
N LEU A 170 -3.03 18.73 -2.57
CA LEU A 170 -2.15 19.10 -1.46
C LEU A 170 -2.03 20.62 -1.41
N ASN A 171 -2.45 21.24 -0.30
CA ASN A 171 -2.44 22.70 -0.11
C ASN A 171 -3.13 23.46 -1.26
N GLY A 172 -4.24 22.90 -1.76
CA GLY A 172 -5.02 23.47 -2.86
C GLY A 172 -4.47 23.14 -4.26
N SER A 173 -3.27 22.59 -4.39
CA SER A 173 -2.70 22.18 -5.67
C SER A 173 -3.00 20.72 -5.98
N TYR A 174 -3.53 20.46 -7.17
CA TYR A 174 -3.78 19.09 -7.66
C TYR A 174 -2.45 18.33 -7.86
N GLN A 175 -2.39 17.10 -7.35
CA GLN A 175 -1.21 16.24 -7.36
C GLN A 175 -1.40 14.98 -8.23
N GLY A 176 -2.56 14.83 -8.89
CA GLY A 176 -2.90 13.65 -9.67
C GLY A 176 -3.51 12.51 -8.86
N SER A 177 -3.70 11.37 -9.54
CA SER A 177 -4.25 10.14 -8.96
C SER A 177 -3.30 9.45 -7.97
N TYR A 178 -3.82 8.98 -6.85
CA TYR A 178 -3.12 8.16 -5.87
C TYR A 178 -3.96 6.93 -5.54
N GLN A 179 -3.30 5.86 -5.10
CA GLN A 179 -3.97 4.71 -4.50
C GLN A 179 -3.92 4.86 -2.97
N LEU A 180 -5.08 5.14 -2.36
CA LEU A 180 -5.26 5.20 -0.92
C LEU A 180 -5.40 3.77 -0.37
N THR A 181 -4.57 3.42 0.60
CA THR A 181 -4.63 2.12 1.30
C THR A 181 -4.56 2.33 2.80
N GLN A 182 -5.02 1.36 3.57
CA GLN A 182 -4.58 1.25 4.96
C GLN A 182 -3.07 0.91 5.00
N GLN A 183 -2.36 1.36 6.02
CA GLN A 183 -0.99 0.89 6.26
C GLN A 183 -1.03 -0.57 6.74
N VAL A 184 -0.14 -1.44 6.24
CA VAL A 184 0.03 -2.78 6.81
C VAL A 184 0.48 -2.64 8.27
N LYS A 185 -0.41 -3.03 9.18
CA LYS A 185 -0.26 -3.01 10.64
C LYS A 185 -1.09 -4.12 11.26
N GLU A 186 -0.80 -4.39 12.52
CA GLU A 186 -1.64 -5.15 13.44
C GLU A 186 -3.04 -4.54 13.57
N GLY A 187 -4.03 -5.41 13.70
CA GLY A 187 -5.39 -5.05 14.11
C GLY A 187 -6.50 -5.64 13.22
N PRO A 188 -7.76 -5.51 13.67
CA PRO A 188 -8.92 -6.03 12.96
C PRO A 188 -9.04 -5.43 11.55
N GLY A 189 -9.31 -6.28 10.56
CA GLY A 189 -9.38 -5.87 9.14
C GLY A 189 -8.02 -5.59 8.50
N LEU A 190 -6.91 -5.76 9.23
CA LEU A 190 -5.53 -5.74 8.72
C LEU A 190 -4.84 -7.06 9.07
N VAL A 191 -3.74 -7.06 9.81
CA VAL A 191 -3.11 -8.28 10.32
C VAL A 191 -3.67 -8.56 11.71
N ASP A 192 -4.68 -9.41 11.78
CA ASP A 192 -5.39 -9.71 13.03
C ASP A 192 -4.56 -10.67 13.89
N ILE A 193 -3.69 -10.08 14.71
CA ILE A 193 -2.86 -10.73 15.73
C ILE A 193 -3.16 -10.12 17.09
N GLU A 194 -3.03 -10.94 18.14
CA GLU A 194 -3.29 -10.45 19.49
C GLU A 194 -2.19 -9.49 19.96
N GLU A 195 -2.61 -8.28 20.31
CA GLU A 195 -1.73 -7.25 20.86
C GLU A 195 -1.18 -7.64 22.24
N GLN A 196 0.06 -7.24 22.51
CA GLN A 196 0.75 -7.43 23.79
C GLN A 196 0.70 -6.13 24.61
N PRO A 197 0.62 -6.20 25.95
CA PRO A 197 0.82 -5.03 26.80
C PRO A 197 2.19 -4.37 26.56
N ASP A 198 2.22 -3.04 26.54
CA ASP A 198 3.47 -2.26 26.50
C ASP A 198 4.42 -2.70 27.63
N GLY A 199 5.71 -2.82 27.32
CA GLY A 199 6.72 -3.18 28.32
C GLY A 199 6.72 -4.65 28.75
N THR A 200 6.04 -5.55 28.03
CA THR A 200 6.05 -6.99 28.29
C THR A 200 7.46 -7.58 28.29
N THR A 201 7.89 -8.23 29.38
CA THR A 201 9.23 -8.85 29.50
C THR A 201 9.22 -10.35 29.81
N ALA A 202 8.04 -10.95 30.03
CA ALA A 202 7.92 -12.33 30.49
C ALA A 202 6.76 -13.08 29.82
N LEU A 203 6.85 -14.41 29.84
CA LEU A 203 5.77 -15.30 29.41
C LEU A 203 4.54 -15.19 30.36
N PRO A 204 3.32 -15.43 29.85
CA PRO A 204 3.01 -15.84 28.47
C PRO A 204 2.94 -14.66 27.49
N ASN A 205 2.89 -13.42 27.95
CA ASN A 205 2.69 -12.25 27.10
C ASN A 205 3.82 -12.07 26.08
N LEU A 206 5.06 -12.41 26.45
CA LEU A 206 6.21 -12.38 25.54
C LEU A 206 6.01 -13.26 24.30
N ALA A 207 5.18 -14.30 24.38
CA ALA A 207 4.82 -15.16 23.25
C ALA A 207 3.56 -14.70 22.49
N GLY A 208 3.21 -13.41 22.59
CA GLY A 208 2.04 -12.81 21.93
C GLY A 208 2.18 -12.64 20.42
N GLY A 209 1.40 -11.71 19.86
CA GLY A 209 1.42 -11.38 18.43
C GLY A 209 2.64 -10.56 18.02
N TYR A 210 3.19 -10.85 16.84
CA TYR A 210 4.26 -10.06 16.22
C TYR A 210 3.97 -9.88 14.72
N LEU A 211 4.27 -8.69 14.19
CA LEU A 211 4.28 -8.40 12.75
C LEU A 211 5.70 -8.06 12.33
N ILE A 212 6.19 -8.77 11.32
CA ILE A 212 7.56 -8.72 10.82
C ILE A 212 7.53 -8.44 9.33
N GLU A 213 8.51 -7.72 8.82
CA GLU A 213 8.77 -7.61 7.39
C GLU A 213 10.17 -8.16 7.10
N GLN A 214 10.27 -9.14 6.21
CA GLN A 214 11.54 -9.44 5.55
C GLN A 214 11.81 -8.31 4.55
N ASP A 215 12.82 -7.49 4.84
CA ASP A 215 13.09 -6.25 4.09
C ASP A 215 14.59 -6.14 3.79
N LEU A 216 14.95 -6.02 2.51
CA LEU A 216 16.34 -5.80 2.09
C LEU A 216 16.98 -4.57 2.77
N PHE A 217 16.19 -3.57 3.14
CA PHE A 217 16.63 -2.32 3.77
C PHE A 217 16.61 -2.37 5.30
N ALA A 218 16.49 -3.54 5.93
CA ALA A 218 16.34 -3.67 7.37
C ALA A 218 17.38 -2.90 8.21
N ASN A 219 18.63 -2.79 7.74
CA ASN A 219 19.69 -2.04 8.45
C ASN A 219 19.40 -0.54 8.63
N GLY A 220 18.52 0.03 7.80
CA GLY A 220 18.09 1.43 7.89
C GLY A 220 16.85 1.64 8.76
N GLU A 221 16.25 0.56 9.28
CA GLU A 221 15.05 0.62 10.10
C GLU A 221 15.43 0.65 11.60
N PRO A 222 14.57 1.20 12.47
CA PRO A 222 14.91 1.40 13.88
C PRO A 222 14.99 0.08 14.66
N VAL A 223 14.15 -0.89 14.31
CA VAL A 223 14.07 -2.18 15.01
C VAL A 223 14.16 -3.31 14.01
N TYR A 224 15.35 -3.90 13.91
CA TYR A 224 15.63 -5.01 13.01
C TYR A 224 16.52 -6.08 13.66
N PHE A 225 16.58 -7.25 13.03
CA PHE A 225 17.51 -8.32 13.35
C PHE A 225 17.87 -9.13 12.10
N HIS A 226 18.92 -9.93 12.23
CA HIS A 226 19.30 -10.95 11.24
C HIS A 226 19.36 -12.31 11.92
N THR A 227 19.01 -13.35 11.15
CA THR A 227 19.27 -14.76 11.50
C THR A 227 20.67 -15.18 11.06
N ALA A 228 21.10 -16.39 11.43
CA ALA A 228 22.41 -16.94 11.11
C ALA A 228 22.68 -17.04 9.59
N LYS A 229 21.64 -17.26 8.75
CA LYS A 229 21.74 -17.21 7.29
C LYS A 229 21.65 -15.80 6.71
N LYS A 230 21.71 -14.77 7.56
CA LYS A 230 21.68 -13.34 7.19
C LYS A 230 20.35 -12.91 6.56
N MET A 231 19.24 -13.56 6.89
CA MET A 231 17.92 -13.07 6.47
C MET A 231 17.62 -11.76 7.20
N PRO A 232 17.24 -10.69 6.49
CA PRO A 232 17.02 -9.38 7.08
C PRO A 232 15.55 -9.22 7.50
N PHE A 233 15.29 -8.98 8.79
CA PHE A 233 13.94 -8.82 9.34
C PHE A 233 13.79 -7.52 10.10
N VAL A 234 12.66 -6.86 9.89
CA VAL A 234 12.24 -5.62 10.57
C VAL A 234 11.03 -5.94 11.43
N ILE A 235 11.05 -5.52 12.68
CA ILE A 235 9.90 -5.68 13.59
C ILE A 235 8.97 -4.48 13.38
N LYS A 236 7.76 -4.75 12.87
CA LYS A 236 6.73 -3.75 12.62
C LYS A 236 5.70 -3.68 13.75
N TYR A 237 5.52 -4.78 14.47
CA TYR A 237 4.77 -4.84 15.73
C TYR A 237 5.44 -5.82 16.71
N PRO A 238 5.64 -5.45 18.00
CA PRO A 238 5.31 -4.16 18.63
C PRO A 238 6.01 -2.95 18.00
N ASP A 239 5.39 -1.76 18.10
CA ASP A 239 5.89 -0.52 17.49
C ASP A 239 7.29 -0.14 18.02
N GLU A 240 8.05 0.62 17.22
CA GLU A 240 9.46 0.96 17.49
C GLU A 240 9.70 1.69 18.82
N ASP A 241 8.73 2.45 19.30
CA ASP A 241 8.76 3.18 20.57
C ASP A 241 8.22 2.36 21.75
N LYS A 242 7.70 1.14 21.48
CA LYS A 242 7.03 0.27 22.46
C LYS A 242 7.77 -1.04 22.72
N ILE A 243 8.51 -1.53 21.73
CA ILE A 243 9.24 -2.79 21.83
C ILE A 243 10.44 -2.68 22.78
N ASN A 244 10.63 -3.68 23.63
CA ASN A 244 11.81 -3.81 24.48
C ASN A 244 12.77 -4.93 24.02
N GLN A 245 13.93 -5.01 24.66
CA GLN A 245 14.98 -5.96 24.30
C GLN A 245 14.54 -7.42 24.48
N GLN A 246 13.78 -7.76 25.51
CA GLN A 246 13.26 -9.11 25.74
C GLN A 246 12.33 -9.55 24.61
N GLN A 247 11.43 -8.68 24.15
CA GLN A 247 10.55 -8.95 23.01
C GLN A 247 11.35 -9.12 21.71
N LYS A 248 12.36 -8.27 21.49
CA LYS A 248 13.26 -8.38 20.32
C LYS A 248 14.02 -9.71 20.33
N ASP A 249 14.58 -10.10 21.46
CA ASP A 249 15.34 -11.34 21.59
C ASP A 249 14.45 -12.58 21.46
N TYR A 250 13.23 -12.52 21.99
CA TYR A 250 12.23 -13.58 21.81
C TYR A 250 11.92 -13.82 20.33
N ILE A 251 11.50 -12.78 19.60
CA ILE A 251 11.07 -12.96 18.21
C ILE A 251 12.25 -13.28 17.29
N LYS A 252 13.44 -12.72 17.56
CA LYS A 252 14.68 -13.10 16.87
C LYS A 252 14.98 -14.58 17.06
N SER A 253 14.91 -15.07 18.30
CA SER A 253 15.15 -16.48 18.62
C SER A 253 14.10 -17.39 17.97
N HIS A 254 12.85 -16.95 17.92
CA HIS A 254 11.77 -17.69 17.27
C HIS A 254 12.02 -17.85 15.75
N PHE A 255 12.43 -16.79 15.06
CA PHE A 255 12.83 -16.85 13.66
C PHE A 255 14.13 -17.65 13.44
N GLN A 256 15.08 -17.59 14.38
CA GLN A 256 16.28 -18.42 14.33
C GLN A 256 15.92 -19.91 14.44
N ASN A 257 15.02 -20.28 15.35
CA ASN A 257 14.56 -21.66 15.51
C ASN A 257 13.87 -22.19 14.24
N LEU A 258 13.08 -21.35 13.55
CA LEU A 258 12.52 -21.69 12.25
C LEU A 258 13.63 -21.97 11.23
N GLU A 259 14.61 -21.07 11.14
CA GLU A 259 15.72 -21.22 10.19
C GLU A 259 16.55 -22.47 10.49
N ASP A 260 16.85 -22.75 11.76
CA ASP A 260 17.57 -23.94 12.18
C ASP A 260 16.80 -25.22 11.82
N ALA A 261 15.49 -25.25 12.07
CA ALA A 261 14.63 -26.38 11.67
C ALA A 261 14.54 -26.55 10.14
N LEU A 262 14.57 -25.44 9.38
CA LEU A 262 14.53 -25.46 7.91
C LEU A 262 15.84 -25.97 7.30
N TYR A 263 16.98 -25.74 7.95
CA TYR A 263 18.30 -26.18 7.48
C TYR A 263 18.83 -27.44 8.17
N ALA A 264 18.10 -28.02 9.12
CA ALA A 264 18.41 -29.31 9.72
C ALA A 264 18.32 -30.47 8.71
N GLU A 265 18.96 -31.59 9.03
CA GLU A 265 18.91 -32.81 8.20
C GLU A 265 17.48 -33.37 8.07
N ASN A 266 16.71 -33.33 9.16
CA ASN A 266 15.33 -33.81 9.22
C ASN A 266 14.28 -32.74 8.90
N PHE A 267 14.63 -31.66 8.18
CA PHE A 267 13.73 -30.52 7.94
C PHE A 267 12.39 -30.92 7.31
N THR A 268 12.34 -31.99 6.50
CA THR A 268 11.11 -32.49 5.85
C THR A 268 10.25 -33.37 6.75
N ASP A 269 10.69 -33.70 7.97
CA ASP A 269 9.92 -34.50 8.90
C ASP A 269 8.55 -33.84 9.17
N PRO A 270 7.43 -34.59 9.03
CA PRO A 270 6.10 -34.00 9.11
C PRO A 270 5.71 -33.50 10.51
N ILE A 271 6.40 -33.96 11.56
CA ILE A 271 6.10 -33.64 12.96
C ILE A 271 7.18 -32.69 13.52
N ASN A 272 8.45 -33.02 13.30
CA ASN A 272 9.60 -32.39 13.95
C ASN A 272 10.33 -31.36 13.07
N GLY A 273 10.04 -31.35 11.77
CA GLY A 273 10.63 -30.44 10.80
C GLY A 273 10.11 -29.01 10.89
N TYR A 274 10.40 -28.20 9.87
CA TYR A 274 10.10 -26.76 9.88
C TYR A 274 8.60 -26.44 9.95
N ARG A 275 7.72 -27.37 9.54
CA ARG A 275 6.25 -27.20 9.51
C ARG A 275 5.63 -26.98 10.89
N LYS A 276 6.32 -27.37 11.96
CA LYS A 276 5.88 -27.08 13.34
C LYS A 276 6.01 -25.57 13.69
N LEU A 277 6.88 -24.85 12.96
CA LEU A 277 7.18 -23.42 13.16
C LEU A 277 6.75 -22.55 11.97
N PHE A 278 6.16 -23.12 10.92
CA PHE A 278 5.84 -22.39 9.70
C PHE A 278 4.54 -22.87 9.06
N ASP A 279 3.65 -21.93 8.78
CA ASP A 279 2.44 -22.21 8.03
C ASP A 279 2.72 -22.22 6.51
N VAL A 280 2.95 -23.42 5.98
CA VAL A 280 3.27 -23.65 4.57
C VAL A 280 2.19 -23.14 3.63
N ASN A 281 0.91 -23.25 4.00
CA ASN A 281 -0.18 -22.89 3.10
C ASN A 281 -0.21 -21.37 2.88
N SER A 282 -0.03 -20.57 3.94
CA SER A 282 0.04 -19.11 3.84
C SER A 282 1.20 -18.63 2.94
N TYR A 283 2.33 -19.34 2.97
CA TYR A 283 3.48 -19.05 2.10
C TYR A 283 3.25 -19.46 0.65
N ILE A 284 2.58 -20.60 0.41
CA ILE A 284 2.23 -21.04 -0.95
C ILE A 284 1.28 -20.05 -1.61
N ASP A 285 0.24 -19.60 -0.90
CA ASP A 285 -0.68 -18.56 -1.40
C ASP A 285 0.07 -17.26 -1.72
N TYR A 286 0.98 -16.83 -0.84
CA TYR A 286 1.85 -15.69 -1.09
C TYR A 286 2.71 -15.88 -2.35
N TYR A 287 3.39 -17.03 -2.47
CA TYR A 287 4.29 -17.33 -3.57
C TYR A 287 3.54 -17.36 -4.90
N ILE A 288 2.39 -18.02 -4.98
CA ILE A 288 1.60 -18.13 -6.22
C ILE A 288 1.18 -16.76 -6.73
N ILE A 289 0.74 -15.85 -5.85
CA ILE A 289 0.40 -14.48 -6.27
C ILE A 289 1.62 -13.78 -6.87
N ASN A 290 2.77 -13.88 -6.21
CA ASN A 290 4.02 -13.25 -6.68
C ASN A 290 4.51 -13.87 -7.99
N GLU A 291 4.40 -15.18 -8.15
CA GLU A 291 4.79 -15.92 -9.34
C GLU A 291 3.88 -15.56 -10.52
N VAL A 292 2.55 -15.61 -10.34
CA VAL A 292 1.57 -15.33 -11.39
C VAL A 292 1.65 -13.90 -11.90
N ILE A 293 1.86 -12.92 -11.02
CA ILE A 293 1.96 -11.50 -11.40
C ILE A 293 3.39 -11.15 -11.83
N GLY A 294 4.37 -12.02 -11.57
CA GLY A 294 5.77 -11.78 -11.89
C GLY A 294 6.35 -10.64 -11.06
N ASN A 295 6.31 -10.74 -9.72
CA ASN A 295 6.87 -9.72 -8.82
C ASN A 295 8.39 -9.92 -8.62
N PRO A 296 9.24 -8.98 -9.09
CA PRO A 296 10.68 -9.02 -8.85
C PRO A 296 11.08 -9.08 -7.38
N ASP A 297 10.25 -8.52 -6.49
CA ASP A 297 10.58 -8.28 -5.08
C ASP A 297 10.01 -9.36 -4.14
N ALA A 298 9.49 -10.46 -4.71
CA ALA A 298 8.82 -11.58 -4.05
C ALA A 298 9.58 -12.27 -2.91
N PHE A 299 10.89 -12.02 -2.77
CA PHE A 299 11.72 -12.61 -1.71
C PHE A 299 12.54 -11.57 -0.97
N ARG A 300 12.16 -10.29 -1.04
CA ARG A 300 12.87 -9.21 -0.34
C ARG A 300 11.97 -8.11 0.24
N SER A 301 10.66 -8.21 0.04
CA SER A 301 9.61 -7.47 0.75
C SER A 301 8.49 -8.47 1.05
N THR A 302 8.53 -9.06 2.24
CA THR A 302 7.59 -10.11 2.65
C THR A 302 7.11 -9.85 4.06
N TYR A 303 5.83 -9.53 4.23
CA TYR A 303 5.22 -9.50 5.56
C TYR A 303 5.02 -10.90 6.11
N LEU A 304 5.36 -11.06 7.38
CA LEU A 304 5.29 -12.29 8.16
C LEU A 304 4.67 -11.96 9.51
N TYR A 305 3.92 -12.88 10.11
CA TYR A 305 3.35 -12.65 11.44
C TYR A 305 3.34 -13.91 12.29
N LYS A 306 3.38 -13.70 13.60
CA LYS A 306 3.23 -14.73 14.63
C LYS A 306 1.95 -14.44 15.41
N LYS A 307 1.17 -15.48 15.73
CA LYS A 307 0.00 -15.39 16.61
C LYS A 307 0.35 -15.81 18.04
N ARG A 308 -0.43 -15.35 19.02
CA ARG A 308 -0.35 -15.90 20.38
C ARG A 308 -0.77 -17.37 20.38
N ASN A 309 -0.14 -18.19 21.23
CA ASN A 309 -0.44 -19.63 21.40
C ASN A 309 -0.29 -20.47 20.13
N ASP A 310 0.44 -19.97 19.14
CA ASP A 310 0.84 -20.70 17.95
C ASP A 310 2.31 -20.37 17.68
N ASP A 311 3.13 -21.40 17.55
CA ASP A 311 4.55 -21.28 17.25
C ASP A 311 4.82 -21.17 15.74
N LYS A 312 3.78 -21.18 14.91
CA LYS A 312 3.92 -20.94 13.48
C LYS A 312 4.10 -19.48 13.14
N ILE A 313 5.04 -19.25 12.23
CA ILE A 313 5.12 -18.03 11.43
C ILE A 313 4.25 -18.20 10.18
N TYR A 314 3.43 -17.20 9.92
CA TYR A 314 2.55 -17.10 8.78
C TYR A 314 3.04 -16.03 7.82
N THR A 315 2.71 -16.18 6.54
CA THR A 315 3.09 -15.23 5.49
C THR A 315 1.92 -14.36 5.08
N GLY A 316 2.12 -13.05 4.97
CA GLY A 316 1.14 -12.07 4.53
C GLY A 316 1.05 -10.83 5.42
N PRO A 317 0.35 -9.78 4.95
CA PRO A 317 -0.35 -9.68 3.66
C PRO A 317 0.63 -9.51 2.49
N ILE A 318 0.13 -9.56 1.24
CA ILE A 318 0.95 -9.16 0.08
C ILE A 318 1.20 -7.65 0.10
N TRP A 319 2.35 -7.21 -0.43
CA TRP A 319 2.74 -5.81 -0.54
C TRP A 319 3.78 -5.61 -1.65
N ASP A 320 3.96 -4.36 -2.10
CA ASP A 320 5.00 -3.91 -3.06
C ASP A 320 4.95 -4.59 -4.46
N PHE A 321 3.91 -4.28 -5.24
CA PHE A 321 3.68 -4.86 -6.58
C PHE A 321 3.76 -3.84 -7.72
N ASP A 322 4.21 -2.61 -7.48
CA ASP A 322 4.35 -1.56 -8.51
C ASP A 322 5.37 -1.94 -9.60
N LYS A 323 6.37 -2.77 -9.26
CA LYS A 323 7.39 -3.32 -10.17
C LYS A 323 6.98 -4.61 -10.88
N ALA A 324 5.86 -5.21 -10.48
CA ALA A 324 5.40 -6.47 -11.03
C ALA A 324 4.83 -6.32 -12.46
N ALA A 325 4.42 -7.42 -13.08
CA ALA A 325 3.84 -7.43 -14.43
C ALA A 325 4.73 -6.70 -15.46
N ASN A 326 5.99 -7.15 -15.56
CA ASN A 326 7.00 -6.68 -16.51
C ASN A 326 7.33 -5.18 -16.40
N ASN A 327 7.39 -4.64 -15.18
CA ASN A 327 7.65 -3.22 -14.91
C ASN A 327 9.01 -2.94 -14.26
N ASP A 328 9.96 -3.87 -14.37
CA ASP A 328 11.31 -3.71 -13.82
C ASP A 328 12.37 -4.26 -14.78
N ASN A 329 13.06 -3.34 -15.45
CA ASN A 329 14.06 -3.67 -16.48
C ASN A 329 15.32 -4.35 -15.92
N ARG A 330 15.51 -4.37 -14.59
CA ARG A 330 16.68 -4.98 -13.94
C ARG A 330 16.70 -6.50 -14.05
N LEU A 331 15.53 -7.12 -14.32
CA LEU A 331 15.40 -8.57 -14.51
C LEU A 331 15.26 -8.99 -15.98
N GLY A 332 15.41 -8.06 -16.92
CA GLY A 332 15.12 -8.32 -18.34
C GLY A 332 13.63 -8.53 -18.60
N ASP A 333 13.29 -9.36 -19.59
CA ASP A 333 11.91 -9.68 -19.95
C ASP A 333 11.33 -10.77 -19.02
N GLN A 334 10.55 -10.33 -18.04
CA GLN A 334 10.03 -11.18 -16.97
C GLN A 334 8.95 -12.15 -17.44
N VAL A 335 8.40 -11.94 -18.65
CA VAL A 335 7.43 -12.87 -19.27
C VAL A 335 8.08 -14.22 -19.57
N LYS A 336 9.41 -14.28 -19.69
CA LYS A 336 10.16 -15.48 -20.09
C LYS A 336 10.78 -16.26 -18.93
N GLY A 337 10.58 -15.82 -17.68
CA GLY A 337 11.23 -16.42 -16.52
C GLY A 337 10.28 -16.57 -15.33
N LEU A 338 10.46 -17.64 -14.57
CA LEU A 338 9.75 -17.84 -13.30
C LEU A 338 10.37 -16.97 -12.21
N MET A 339 9.56 -16.42 -11.31
CA MET A 339 10.07 -15.63 -10.18
C MET A 339 10.89 -16.49 -9.22
N SER A 340 10.62 -17.80 -9.14
CA SER A 340 11.48 -18.78 -8.46
C SER A 340 12.96 -18.67 -8.86
N ASP A 341 13.24 -18.30 -10.10
CA ASP A 341 14.58 -18.21 -10.66
C ASP A 341 15.04 -16.77 -10.86
N ALA A 342 14.17 -15.91 -11.38
CA ALA A 342 14.51 -14.56 -11.82
C ALA A 342 14.40 -13.49 -10.73
N ALA A 343 13.50 -13.65 -9.74
CA ALA A 343 13.29 -12.63 -8.72
C ALA A 343 14.55 -12.36 -7.90
N PHE A 344 14.62 -11.19 -7.27
CA PHE A 344 15.78 -10.80 -6.48
C PHE A 344 15.98 -11.69 -5.26
N GLU A 345 17.23 -11.82 -4.83
CA GLU A 345 17.61 -12.47 -3.58
C GLU A 345 17.15 -11.64 -2.36
N PRO A 346 17.00 -12.25 -1.15
CA PRO A 346 17.35 -13.64 -0.81
C PRO A 346 16.23 -14.68 -1.01
N LYS A 347 16.47 -15.65 -1.90
CA LYS A 347 15.60 -16.80 -2.20
C LYS A 347 15.94 -18.05 -1.39
N ILE A 348 16.83 -17.94 -0.41
CA ILE A 348 17.42 -19.11 0.25
C ILE A 348 16.39 -19.98 0.98
N TRP A 349 15.37 -19.37 1.59
CA TRP A 349 14.26 -20.11 2.22
C TRP A 349 13.41 -20.81 1.15
N PHE A 350 13.02 -20.09 0.09
CA PHE A 350 12.27 -20.67 -1.03
C PHE A 350 13.00 -21.87 -1.67
N LYS A 351 14.28 -21.70 -1.99
CA LYS A 351 15.15 -22.77 -2.53
C LYS A 351 15.18 -23.97 -1.60
N ARG A 352 15.21 -23.76 -0.28
CA ARG A 352 15.19 -24.84 0.71
C ARG A 352 13.82 -25.52 0.79
N PHE A 353 12.72 -24.77 0.80
CA PHE A 353 11.37 -25.35 0.74
C PHE A 353 11.16 -26.20 -0.51
N MET A 354 11.68 -25.77 -1.67
CA MET A 354 11.58 -26.53 -2.92
C MET A 354 12.30 -27.89 -2.90
N MET A 355 13.23 -28.12 -1.96
CA MET A 355 13.83 -29.44 -1.75
C MET A 355 12.85 -30.43 -1.09
N ASP A 356 11.80 -29.93 -0.44
CA ASP A 356 10.75 -30.74 0.17
C ASP A 356 9.70 -31.18 -0.88
N GLN A 357 9.53 -32.50 -1.03
CA GLN A 357 8.56 -33.05 -1.98
C GLN A 357 7.11 -32.65 -1.66
N SER A 358 6.72 -32.63 -0.38
CA SER A 358 5.36 -32.25 0.05
C SER A 358 5.09 -30.76 -0.20
N PHE A 359 6.10 -29.90 -0.06
CA PHE A 359 5.98 -28.49 -0.44
C PHE A 359 5.70 -28.32 -1.93
N ARG A 360 6.49 -28.97 -2.80
CA ARG A 360 6.29 -28.95 -4.26
C ARG A 360 4.92 -29.51 -4.68
N GLN A 361 4.47 -30.59 -4.03
CA GLN A 361 3.15 -31.18 -4.30
C GLN A 361 2.01 -30.22 -3.95
N ARG A 362 2.14 -29.48 -2.84
CA ARG A 362 1.14 -28.47 -2.44
C ARG A 362 1.09 -27.30 -3.42
N ILE A 363 2.23 -26.80 -3.90
CA ILE A 363 2.24 -25.77 -4.96
C ILE A 363 1.51 -26.26 -6.20
N ARG A 364 1.78 -27.50 -6.65
CA ARG A 364 1.11 -28.07 -7.85
C ARG A 364 -0.40 -28.27 -7.68
N SER A 365 -0.85 -28.47 -6.45
CA SER A 365 -2.26 -28.75 -6.14
C SER A 365 -3.08 -27.48 -5.94
N ARG A 366 -2.42 -26.38 -5.63
CA ARG A 366 -3.03 -25.08 -5.39
C ARG A 366 -3.21 -24.34 -6.71
#